data_AF-A0A914MCB8-F1
#
_entry.id   AF-A0A914MCB8-F1
#
_cell.length_a   1.000
_cell.length_b   1.000
_cell.length_c   1.000
_cell.angle_alpha   90.00
_cell.angle_beta   90.00
_cell.angle_gamma   90.00
#
_symmetry.space_group_name_H-M   'P 1'
#
loop_
_entity.id
_entity.type
_entity.pdbx_description
1 polymer ?
#
loop_
_entity_poly.entity_id
_entity_poly.type
_entity_poly.pdbx_seq_one_letter_code
_entity_poly.pdbx_strand_id
1 'polypeptide(L)'
;MLLVKLCFVEFKNKWKYICESYKCCENKCINTDKPIGNCIEGNGFINLINDENIKYINCLEEKGKDIEIGVIAENSLERPQNCFNYSLFYFEVKCKMERELDNCWMVIGLVYNTKCFRFIAKNCAIENEKNEEFKLPTFSWNDNDVFGCGLVYLPTIVNEFPYIFFTQNGKQIGKAVLLKDNFDYYFPYVVLRCCSVETNFGNNLLLPFVSIAWKQTLEIIWRQILLFMTFHTIS
;
A
#
# COMPACT_ATOMS: atom_id res chain seq x y z
N MET A 1 -4.40 -28.42 -19.42
CA MET A 1 -4.54 -27.51 -18.28
C MET A 1 -3.22 -26.78 -18.12
N LEU A 2 -3.15 -25.48 -18.43
CA LEU A 2 -1.95 -24.69 -18.19
C LEU A 2 -1.79 -24.50 -16.68
N LEU A 3 -0.64 -24.88 -16.14
CA LEU A 3 -0.30 -24.64 -14.75
C LEU A 3 0.14 -23.17 -14.63
N VAL A 4 -0.79 -22.29 -14.29
CA VAL A 4 -0.46 -20.90 -13.96
C VAL A 4 0.19 -20.87 -12.59
N LYS A 5 1.26 -20.09 -12.39
CA LYS A 5 1.90 -19.89 -11.09
C LYS A 5 1.79 -18.44 -10.62
N LEU A 6 1.86 -18.22 -9.31
CA LEU A 6 2.11 -16.91 -8.74
C LEU A 6 3.61 -16.67 -8.64
N CYS A 7 4.08 -15.61 -9.30
CA CYS A 7 5.46 -15.16 -9.28
C CYS A 7 5.56 -13.88 -8.45
N PHE A 8 6.30 -13.94 -7.34
CA PHE A 8 6.69 -12.74 -6.63
C PHE A 8 7.73 -11.98 -7.47
N VAL A 9 7.50 -10.68 -7.66
CA VAL A 9 8.41 -9.80 -8.39
C VAL A 9 9.20 -9.00 -7.37
N GLU A 10 10.46 -9.38 -7.19
CA GLU A 10 11.39 -8.58 -6.39
C GLU A 10 11.57 -7.22 -7.05
N PHE A 11 11.41 -6.14 -6.29
CA PHE A 11 11.61 -4.79 -6.77
C PHE A 11 12.35 -3.97 -5.71
N LYS A 12 13.51 -3.43 -6.08
CA LYS A 12 14.25 -2.52 -5.20
C LYS A 12 13.64 -1.14 -5.31
N ASN A 13 13.29 -0.55 -4.17
CA ASN A 13 12.66 0.75 -4.14
C ASN A 13 13.10 1.54 -2.90
N LYS A 14 12.74 2.81 -2.90
CA LYS A 14 12.96 3.73 -1.80
C LYS A 14 11.95 4.86 -1.82
N TRP A 15 11.77 5.53 -0.70
CA TRP A 15 10.97 6.75 -0.62
C TRP A 15 11.70 7.93 -1.25
N LYS A 16 11.02 8.70 -2.12
CA LYS A 16 11.67 9.79 -2.87
C LYS A 16 10.84 11.05 -3.05
N TYR A 17 9.51 10.98 -3.07
CA TYR A 17 8.71 12.16 -3.38
C TYR A 17 7.75 12.48 -2.24
N ILE A 18 7.69 13.74 -1.83
CA ILE A 18 6.63 14.23 -0.94
C ILE A 18 5.37 14.45 -1.77
N CYS A 19 4.26 13.87 -1.31
CA CYS A 19 2.96 14.06 -1.94
C CYS A 19 2.53 15.52 -1.83
N GLU A 20 2.15 16.14 -2.95
CA GLU A 20 1.83 17.58 -2.97
C GLU A 20 0.58 17.93 -2.15
N SER A 21 -0.36 16.99 -2.05
CA SER A 21 -1.58 17.13 -1.25
C SER A 21 -1.35 16.99 0.25
N TYR A 22 -0.21 16.41 0.67
CA TYR A 22 0.09 16.09 2.06
C TYR A 22 1.53 16.53 2.38
N LYS A 23 1.73 17.85 2.47
CA LYS A 23 3.02 18.47 2.76
C LYS A 23 3.03 19.15 4.13
N CYS A 24 4.20 19.17 4.77
CA CYS A 24 4.37 19.74 6.10
C CYS A 24 4.30 21.28 6.15
N CYS A 25 4.68 21.94 5.06
CA CYS A 25 4.71 23.39 4.90
C CYS A 25 4.78 23.72 3.40
N GLU A 26 4.61 24.98 3.00
CA GLU A 26 4.68 25.37 1.58
C GLU A 26 6.01 24.98 0.93
N ASN A 27 7.11 25.14 1.67
CA ASN A 27 8.47 24.89 1.21
C ASN A 27 8.90 23.43 1.22
N LYS A 28 7.99 22.48 1.49
CA LYS A 28 8.30 21.03 1.59
C LYS A 28 9.51 20.84 2.52
N CYS A 29 9.31 21.08 3.83
CA CYS A 29 10.33 21.20 4.86
C CYS A 29 11.28 19.98 5.01
N ILE A 30 11.04 18.93 4.21
CA ILE A 30 11.97 17.84 3.90
C ILE A 30 12.06 17.72 2.37
N ASN A 31 13.28 17.85 1.85
CA ASN A 31 13.63 17.36 0.53
C ASN A 31 14.29 15.99 0.73
N THR A 32 14.00 15.02 -0.11
CA THR A 32 14.67 13.72 -0.07
C THR A 32 16.18 13.79 -0.29
N ASP A 33 16.68 14.88 -0.88
CA ASP A 33 18.13 15.16 -0.94
C ASP A 33 18.72 15.57 0.42
N LYS A 34 17.87 16.02 1.35
CA LYS A 34 18.21 16.40 2.74
C LYS A 34 17.27 15.64 3.69
N PRO A 35 17.56 14.37 3.97
CA PRO A 35 16.70 13.48 4.74
C PRO A 35 16.47 13.94 6.19
N ILE A 36 17.19 14.97 6.63
CA ILE A 36 17.08 15.64 7.92
C ILE A 36 16.61 17.06 7.66
N GLY A 37 15.36 17.35 8.01
CA GLY A 37 14.74 18.67 7.88
C GLY A 37 14.29 19.23 9.21
N ASN A 38 13.79 20.47 9.18
CA ASN A 38 13.01 21.08 10.26
C ASN A 38 11.83 21.82 9.62
N CYS A 39 10.66 21.78 10.24
CA CYS A 39 9.54 22.58 9.78
C CYS A 39 9.70 24.05 10.19
N ILE A 40 9.74 24.97 9.21
CA ILE A 40 9.86 26.42 9.47
C ILE A 40 8.64 26.99 10.20
N GLU A 41 7.48 26.36 10.05
CA GLU A 41 6.22 26.73 10.70
C GLU A 41 6.04 26.01 12.05
N GLY A 42 7.01 25.17 12.47
CA GLY A 42 6.91 24.40 13.72
C GLY A 42 5.97 23.19 13.66
N ASN A 43 5.37 22.87 12.51
CA ASN A 43 4.53 21.68 12.34
C ASN A 43 5.32 20.38 12.47
N GLY A 44 4.61 19.28 12.75
CA GLY A 44 5.17 17.94 12.66
C GLY A 44 5.70 17.66 11.26
N PHE A 45 6.79 16.88 11.18
CA PHE A 45 7.50 16.61 9.93
C PHE A 45 8.08 15.19 9.94
N ILE A 46 8.57 14.68 8.81
CA ILE A 46 9.18 13.34 8.70
C ILE A 46 10.66 13.40 8.34
N ASN A 47 11.49 12.51 8.82
CA ASN A 47 12.85 12.33 8.32
C ASN A 47 12.97 10.98 7.63
N LEU A 48 13.60 10.95 6.45
CA LEU A 48 13.94 9.70 5.79
C LEU A 48 15.23 9.14 6.40
N ILE A 49 15.28 7.84 6.65
CA ILE A 49 16.44 7.16 7.22
C ILE A 49 16.80 6.02 6.28
N ASN A 50 18.00 6.11 5.69
CA ASN A 50 18.51 5.15 4.71
C ASN A 50 17.56 4.92 3.54
N ASP A 51 16.88 5.97 3.07
CA ASP A 51 15.94 5.96 1.95
C ASP A 51 14.68 5.06 2.10
N GLU A 52 14.61 4.17 3.10
CA GLU A 52 13.50 3.22 3.30
C GLU A 52 12.68 3.50 4.56
N ASN A 53 13.31 3.93 5.65
CA ASN A 53 12.60 4.14 6.91
C ASN A 53 12.18 5.61 7.05
N ILE A 54 11.07 5.85 7.73
CA ILE A 54 10.54 7.20 7.94
C ILE A 54 10.37 7.41 9.44
N LYS A 55 11.02 8.43 9.99
CA LYS A 55 10.82 8.86 11.37
C LYS A 55 9.93 10.09 11.41
N TYR A 56 8.80 10.03 12.09
CA TYR A 56 8.00 11.22 12.33
C TYR A 56 8.57 12.00 13.52
N ILE A 57 8.70 13.31 13.35
CA ILE A 57 9.13 14.26 14.36
C ILE A 57 7.92 15.14 14.68
N ASN A 58 7.37 14.95 15.88
CA ASN A 58 6.22 15.70 16.34
C ASN A 58 6.53 17.19 16.49
N CYS A 59 5.53 18.05 16.33
CA CYS A 59 5.63 19.46 16.69
C CYS A 59 5.90 19.62 18.19
N LEU A 60 6.63 20.68 18.56
CA LEU A 60 6.69 21.12 19.95
C LEU A 60 5.34 21.72 20.33
N GLU A 61 4.85 21.40 21.52
CA GLU A 61 3.60 21.96 22.05
C GLU A 61 3.63 23.50 21.95
N GLU A 62 2.49 24.08 21.56
CA GLU A 62 2.27 25.53 21.39
C GLU A 62 3.00 26.20 20.21
N LYS A 63 3.83 25.48 19.45
CA LYS A 63 4.59 26.05 18.30
C LYS A 63 4.10 25.63 16.92
N GLY A 64 3.20 24.66 16.85
CA GLY A 64 2.68 24.15 15.59
C GLY A 64 1.67 23.04 15.81
N LYS A 65 1.37 22.28 14.75
CA LYS A 65 0.48 21.12 14.81
C LYS A 65 1.08 19.93 14.08
N ASP A 66 0.75 18.74 14.54
CA ASP A 66 1.03 17.52 13.81
C ASP A 66 0.07 17.39 12.63
N ILE A 67 0.61 17.15 11.44
CA ILE A 67 -0.12 17.09 10.18
C ILE A 67 0.24 15.83 9.41
N GLU A 68 -0.66 15.46 8.50
CA GLU A 68 -0.51 14.31 7.63
C GLU A 68 0.49 14.63 6.51
N ILE A 69 1.48 13.77 6.35
CA ILE A 69 2.54 13.92 5.35
C ILE A 69 2.59 12.67 4.50
N GLY A 70 2.47 12.85 3.19
CA GLY A 70 2.47 11.79 2.21
C GLY A 70 3.84 11.61 1.57
N VAL A 71 4.26 10.36 1.37
CA VAL A 71 5.52 10.01 0.71
C VAL A 71 5.27 8.94 -0.33
N ILE A 72 5.88 9.10 -1.49
CA ILE A 72 5.75 8.22 -2.66
C ILE A 72 7.12 7.65 -2.97
N ALA A 73 7.15 6.37 -3.36
CA ALA A 73 8.39 5.69 -3.70
C ALA A 73 8.96 6.16 -5.05
N GLU A 74 10.26 5.91 -5.26
CA GLU A 74 11.00 6.30 -6.48
C GLU A 74 10.51 5.54 -7.71
N ASN A 75 10.41 4.22 -7.58
CA ASN A 75 10.09 3.34 -8.69
C ASN A 75 8.61 2.94 -8.67
N SER A 76 8.04 2.82 -9.86
CA SER A 76 6.68 2.31 -10.03
C SER A 76 6.67 0.78 -10.13
N LEU A 77 5.53 0.18 -9.79
CA LEU A 77 5.23 -1.23 -9.95
C LEU A 77 4.67 -1.43 -11.35
N GLU A 78 5.55 -1.70 -12.32
CA GLU A 78 5.16 -1.82 -13.72
C GLU A 78 4.53 -3.19 -14.03
N ARG A 79 3.48 -3.18 -14.84
CA ARG A 79 2.84 -4.39 -15.35
C ARG A 79 3.83 -5.19 -16.21
N PRO A 80 4.08 -6.46 -15.87
CA PRO A 80 4.96 -7.29 -16.69
C PRO A 80 4.37 -7.55 -18.08
N GLN A 81 5.17 -7.36 -19.12
CA GLN A 81 4.81 -7.67 -20.50
C GLN A 81 4.99 -9.17 -20.77
N ASN A 82 4.10 -9.77 -21.58
CA ASN A 82 4.18 -11.16 -22.01
C ASN A 82 4.29 -12.19 -20.86
N CYS A 83 3.64 -11.92 -19.72
CA CYS A 83 3.69 -12.79 -18.56
C CYS A 83 2.59 -13.87 -18.61
N PHE A 84 2.98 -15.14 -18.56
CA PHE A 84 2.05 -16.27 -18.49
C PHE A 84 1.63 -16.63 -17.06
N ASN A 85 2.20 -15.95 -16.06
CA ASN A 85 1.99 -16.18 -14.64
C ASN A 85 1.34 -14.95 -13.99
N TYR A 86 0.77 -15.14 -12.79
CA TYR A 86 0.40 -14.00 -11.97
C TYR A 86 1.67 -13.34 -11.45
N SER A 87 1.69 -12.02 -11.41
CA SER A 87 2.80 -11.24 -10.91
C SER A 87 2.37 -10.47 -9.67
N LEU A 88 3.02 -10.77 -8.54
CA LEU A 88 2.76 -10.13 -7.25
C LEU A 88 3.86 -9.13 -6.93
N PHE A 89 3.48 -7.87 -6.77
CA PHE A 89 4.27 -6.86 -6.10
C PHE A 89 3.72 -6.67 -4.68
N TYR A 90 4.59 -6.56 -3.69
CA TYR A 90 4.17 -6.42 -2.31
C TYR A 90 5.21 -5.66 -1.49
N PHE A 91 4.75 -4.72 -0.67
CA PHE A 91 5.59 -4.03 0.31
C PHE A 91 4.88 -3.93 1.65
N GLU A 92 5.67 -3.75 2.70
CA GLU A 92 5.19 -3.63 4.07
C GLU A 92 5.75 -2.39 4.74
N VAL A 93 4.97 -1.85 5.67
CA VAL A 93 5.44 -0.89 6.66
C VAL A 93 5.10 -1.39 8.06
N LYS A 94 6.11 -1.44 8.93
CA LYS A 94 5.91 -1.63 10.36
C LYS A 94 5.73 -0.27 11.01
N CYS A 95 4.57 -0.05 11.61
CA CYS A 95 4.19 1.22 12.19
C CYS A 95 4.71 1.36 13.62
N LYS A 96 5.28 2.50 13.97
CA LYS A 96 5.63 2.86 15.34
C LYS A 96 4.93 4.17 15.72
N MET A 97 4.15 4.15 16.78
CA MET A 97 3.42 5.29 17.29
C MET A 97 4.36 6.23 18.06
N GLU A 98 4.32 7.52 17.73
CA GLU A 98 5.13 8.56 18.39
C GLU A 98 4.30 9.39 19.37
N ARG A 99 2.98 9.14 19.44
CA ARG A 99 2.00 9.70 20.39
C ARG A 99 0.93 8.64 20.71
N GLU A 100 -0.03 9.04 21.54
CA GLU A 100 -1.26 8.27 21.77
C GLU A 100 -2.02 7.99 20.45
N LEU A 101 -2.62 6.80 20.37
CA LEU A 101 -3.28 6.25 19.19
C LEU A 101 -4.30 7.21 18.55
N ASP A 102 -5.05 7.96 19.36
CA ASP A 102 -6.08 8.87 18.85
C ASP A 102 -5.52 10.02 18.01
N ASN A 103 -4.24 10.36 18.19
CA ASN A 103 -3.57 11.41 17.42
C ASN A 103 -2.90 10.88 16.15
N CYS A 104 -2.64 9.57 16.11
CA CYS A 104 -1.94 8.88 15.03
C CYS A 104 -2.79 8.79 13.75
N TRP A 105 -2.13 8.82 12.60
CA TRP A 105 -2.72 8.56 11.29
C TRP A 105 -1.73 7.79 10.43
N MET A 106 -2.19 6.70 9.82
CA MET A 106 -1.40 5.93 8.86
C MET A 106 -2.27 5.50 7.69
N VAL A 107 -1.77 5.77 6.50
CA VAL A 107 -2.31 5.29 5.23
C VAL A 107 -1.20 4.52 4.52
N ILE A 108 -1.55 3.37 3.94
CA ILE A 108 -0.70 2.60 3.03
C ILE A 108 -1.48 2.32 1.75
N GLY A 109 -0.82 2.41 0.59
CA GLY A 109 -1.49 2.10 -0.65
C GLY A 109 -0.65 2.30 -1.90
N LEU A 110 -1.38 2.38 -3.01
CA LEU A 110 -0.86 2.63 -4.34
C LEU A 110 -1.50 3.89 -4.93
N VAL A 111 -0.71 4.66 -5.67
CA VAL A 111 -1.16 5.88 -6.35
C VAL A 111 -0.82 5.85 -7.83
N TYR A 112 -1.72 6.36 -8.64
CA TYR A 112 -1.53 6.64 -10.06
C TYR A 112 -2.17 7.99 -10.39
N ASN A 113 -1.37 8.97 -10.82
CA ASN A 113 -1.81 10.36 -10.99
C ASN A 113 -2.51 10.87 -9.71
N THR A 114 -3.82 11.20 -9.81
CA THR A 114 -4.65 11.66 -8.69
C THR A 114 -5.49 10.54 -8.05
N LYS A 115 -5.40 9.31 -8.57
CA LYS A 115 -6.18 8.15 -8.09
C LYS A 115 -5.37 7.37 -7.07
N CYS A 116 -5.99 7.06 -5.95
CA CYS A 116 -5.38 6.32 -4.85
C CYS A 116 -6.18 5.06 -4.51
N PHE A 117 -5.49 3.99 -4.16
CA PHE A 117 -6.05 2.77 -3.61
C PHE A 117 -5.38 2.51 -2.29
N ARG A 118 -6.12 2.59 -1.19
CA ARG A 118 -5.49 2.79 0.11
C ARG A 118 -6.23 2.14 1.25
N PHE A 119 -5.47 1.74 2.25
CA PHE A 119 -5.97 1.37 3.55
C PHE A 119 -5.67 2.49 4.55
N ILE A 120 -6.68 2.92 5.30
CA ILE A 120 -6.59 3.95 6.34
C ILE A 120 -6.80 3.27 7.69
N ALA A 121 -5.72 3.11 8.47
CA ALA A 121 -5.77 2.36 9.72
C ALA A 121 -6.69 3.00 10.76
N LYS A 122 -6.62 4.33 10.93
CA LYS A 122 -7.49 5.04 11.90
C LYS A 122 -8.98 4.83 11.61
N ASN A 123 -9.36 4.86 10.33
CA ASN A 123 -10.76 4.70 9.91
C ASN A 123 -11.17 3.24 9.76
N CYS A 124 -10.21 2.31 9.84
CA CYS A 124 -10.47 0.89 9.61
C CYS A 124 -11.16 0.67 8.23
N ALA A 125 -10.68 1.38 7.20
CA ALA A 125 -11.35 1.43 5.91
C ALA A 125 -10.37 1.24 4.75
N ILE A 126 -10.83 0.52 3.73
CA ILE A 126 -10.18 0.46 2.43
C ILE A 126 -10.93 1.40 1.49
N GLU A 127 -10.21 2.24 0.77
CA GLU A 127 -10.74 3.15 -0.25
C GLU A 127 -10.20 2.79 -1.63
N ASN A 128 -11.07 2.91 -2.64
CA ASN A 128 -10.72 2.75 -4.05
C ASN A 128 -10.48 4.10 -4.75
N GLU A 129 -10.27 4.07 -6.07
CA GLU A 129 -9.98 5.25 -6.89
C GLU A 129 -11.07 6.32 -6.90
N LYS A 130 -12.28 5.97 -6.47
CA LYS A 130 -13.44 6.87 -6.37
C LYS A 130 -13.69 7.35 -4.95
N ASN A 131 -12.81 7.01 -4.01
CA ASN A 131 -12.99 7.20 -2.57
C ASN A 131 -14.24 6.47 -2.02
N GLU A 132 -14.63 5.35 -2.63
CA GLU A 132 -15.65 4.47 -2.03
C GLU A 132 -15.01 3.72 -0.86
N GLU A 133 -15.57 3.90 0.33
CA GLU A 133 -15.06 3.30 1.56
C GLU A 133 -15.68 1.92 1.86
N PHE A 134 -14.82 0.96 2.18
CA PHE A 134 -15.17 -0.37 2.66
C PHE A 134 -14.64 -0.54 4.09
N LYS A 135 -15.52 -0.39 5.08
CA LYS A 135 -15.17 -0.57 6.49
C LYS A 135 -14.91 -2.03 6.82
N LEU A 136 -13.89 -2.29 7.63
CA LEU A 136 -13.62 -3.64 8.14
C LEU A 136 -14.43 -3.83 9.43
N PRO A 137 -15.18 -4.93 9.57
CA PRO A 137 -16.05 -5.13 10.74
C PRO A 137 -15.26 -5.40 12.03
N THR A 138 -14.06 -5.94 11.92
CA THR A 138 -13.18 -6.26 13.05
C THR A 138 -11.75 -5.87 12.71
N PHE A 139 -11.21 -4.88 13.42
CA PHE A 139 -9.85 -4.41 13.25
C PHE A 139 -9.42 -3.68 14.52
N SER A 140 -8.15 -3.86 14.87
CA SER A 140 -7.49 -3.12 15.95
C SER A 140 -6.16 -2.66 15.42
N TRP A 141 -5.82 -1.38 15.59
CA TRP A 141 -4.51 -0.86 15.25
C TRP A 141 -3.69 -0.72 16.53
N ASN A 142 -2.58 -1.46 16.58
CA ASN A 142 -1.65 -1.44 17.71
C ASN A 142 -0.28 -0.92 17.28
N ASP A 143 0.49 -0.47 18.27
CA ASP A 143 1.88 -0.11 18.06
C ASP A 143 2.68 -1.34 17.57
N ASN A 144 3.60 -1.12 16.64
CA ASN A 144 4.42 -2.15 15.98
C ASN A 144 3.67 -3.10 15.03
N ASP A 145 2.39 -2.86 14.72
CA ASP A 145 1.69 -3.60 13.67
C ASP A 145 2.38 -3.42 12.31
N VAL A 146 2.43 -4.50 11.54
CA VAL A 146 2.95 -4.52 10.17
C VAL A 146 1.79 -4.47 9.19
N PHE A 147 1.75 -3.47 8.34
CA PHE A 147 0.75 -3.34 7.28
C PHE A 147 1.39 -3.59 5.94
N GLY A 148 0.73 -4.39 5.11
CA GLY A 148 1.20 -4.68 3.75
C GLY A 148 0.19 -4.28 2.69
N CYS A 149 0.72 -3.99 1.50
CA CYS A 149 -0.06 -3.67 0.31
C CYS A 149 0.47 -4.52 -0.85
N GLY A 150 -0.42 -5.32 -1.42
CA GLY A 150 -0.12 -6.20 -2.54
C GLY A 150 -0.87 -5.83 -3.80
N LEU A 151 -0.18 -5.84 -4.94
CA LEU A 151 -0.73 -5.68 -6.28
C LEU A 151 -0.51 -6.97 -7.06
N VAL A 152 -1.59 -7.51 -7.62
CA VAL A 152 -1.54 -8.70 -8.47
C VAL A 152 -1.93 -8.34 -9.88
N TYR A 153 -0.98 -8.49 -10.79
CA TYR A 153 -1.25 -8.54 -12.23
C TYR A 153 -1.53 -9.97 -12.65
N LEU A 154 -2.57 -10.14 -13.45
CA LEU A 154 -2.94 -11.43 -14.02
C LEU A 154 -2.10 -11.73 -15.27
N PRO A 155 -1.99 -13.02 -15.67
CA PRO A 155 -1.34 -13.37 -16.92
C PRO A 155 -1.92 -12.58 -18.10
N THR A 156 -1.08 -12.19 -19.05
CA THR A 156 -1.49 -11.35 -20.19
C THR A 156 -2.48 -12.04 -21.13
N ILE A 157 -2.54 -13.38 -21.08
CA ILE A 157 -3.53 -14.18 -21.82
C ILE A 157 -4.95 -14.09 -21.23
N VAL A 158 -5.07 -13.66 -19.97
CA VAL A 158 -6.35 -13.47 -19.29
C VAL A 158 -6.75 -12.00 -19.42
N ASN A 159 -7.88 -11.74 -20.07
CA ASN A 159 -8.42 -10.39 -20.22
C ASN A 159 -9.15 -9.94 -18.95
N GLU A 160 -8.42 -9.88 -17.84
CA GLU A 160 -8.93 -9.52 -16.52
C GLU A 160 -8.18 -8.36 -15.89
N PHE A 161 -8.84 -7.74 -14.93
CA PHE A 161 -8.35 -6.56 -14.23
C PHE A 161 -7.42 -6.96 -13.08
N PRO A 162 -6.29 -6.26 -12.91
CA PRO A 162 -5.45 -6.39 -11.72
C PRO A 162 -6.24 -6.14 -10.44
N TYR A 163 -5.72 -6.59 -9.30
CA TYR A 163 -6.34 -6.30 -8.01
C TYR A 163 -5.32 -5.97 -6.93
N ILE A 164 -5.77 -5.20 -5.95
CA ILE A 164 -5.01 -4.83 -4.75
C ILE A 164 -5.60 -5.54 -3.55
N PHE A 165 -4.74 -5.97 -2.62
CA PHE A 165 -5.15 -6.43 -1.30
C PHE A 165 -4.27 -5.82 -0.22
N PHE A 166 -4.79 -5.80 0.99
CA PHE A 166 -4.08 -5.28 2.16
C PHE A 166 -3.91 -6.36 3.20
N THR A 167 -2.85 -6.26 4.00
CA THR A 167 -2.57 -7.17 5.11
C THR A 167 -2.27 -6.41 6.39
N GLN A 168 -2.49 -7.09 7.51
CA GLN A 168 -2.03 -6.70 8.84
C GLN A 168 -1.36 -7.92 9.49
N ASN A 169 -0.13 -7.77 9.97
CA ASN A 169 0.67 -8.83 10.59
C ASN A 169 0.69 -10.11 9.75
N GLY A 170 0.84 -9.92 8.44
CA GLY A 170 0.86 -10.98 7.45
C GLY A 170 -0.46 -11.69 7.19
N LYS A 171 -1.60 -11.20 7.70
CA LYS A 171 -2.94 -11.72 7.37
C LYS A 171 -3.68 -10.73 6.52
N GLN A 172 -4.35 -11.20 5.47
CA GLN A 172 -5.17 -10.32 4.64
C GLN A 172 -6.30 -9.69 5.48
N ILE A 173 -6.52 -8.40 5.28
CA ILE A 173 -7.61 -7.63 5.86
C ILE A 173 -8.56 -7.16 4.75
N GLY A 174 -9.85 -7.28 5.00
CA GLY A 174 -10.88 -6.91 4.02
C GLY A 174 -10.86 -7.75 2.74
N LYS A 175 -11.58 -7.25 1.74
CA LYS A 175 -11.64 -7.86 0.40
C LYS A 175 -10.63 -7.17 -0.52
N ALA A 176 -10.17 -7.90 -1.53
CA ALA A 176 -9.39 -7.30 -2.59
C ALA A 176 -10.22 -6.28 -3.38
N VAL A 177 -9.55 -5.23 -3.86
CA VAL A 177 -10.11 -4.16 -4.68
C VAL A 177 -9.70 -4.41 -6.13
N LEU A 178 -10.67 -4.53 -7.02
CA LEU A 178 -10.43 -4.73 -8.45
C LEU A 178 -10.10 -3.41 -9.14
N LEU A 179 -9.04 -3.39 -9.95
CA LEU A 179 -8.53 -2.22 -10.67
C LEU A 179 -9.17 -2.13 -12.06
N LYS A 180 -10.38 -1.56 -12.13
CA LYS A 180 -11.15 -1.48 -13.39
C LYS A 180 -10.46 -0.63 -14.45
N ASP A 181 -9.73 0.39 -14.02
CA ASP A 181 -8.87 1.16 -14.89
C ASP A 181 -7.51 0.43 -14.93
N ASN A 182 -7.29 -0.35 -15.98
CA ASN A 182 -6.14 -1.24 -16.15
C ASN A 182 -4.83 -0.45 -16.40
N PHE A 183 -4.36 0.27 -15.39
CA PHE A 183 -3.17 1.10 -15.51
C PHE A 183 -1.90 0.24 -15.57
N ASP A 184 -0.93 0.73 -16.36
CA ASP A 184 0.33 0.02 -16.60
C ASP A 184 1.27 0.06 -15.41
N TYR A 185 1.10 1.00 -14.48
CA TYR A 185 1.94 1.11 -13.31
C TYR A 185 1.26 1.82 -12.15
N TYR A 186 1.80 1.60 -10.94
CA TYR A 186 1.40 2.29 -9.72
C TYR A 186 2.61 2.59 -8.85
N PHE A 187 2.58 3.69 -8.10
CA PHE A 187 3.61 3.97 -7.11
C PHE A 187 3.16 3.55 -5.70
N PRO A 188 4.00 2.84 -4.93
CA PRO A 188 3.83 2.69 -3.50
C PRO A 188 3.79 4.07 -2.83
N TYR A 189 2.89 4.25 -1.87
CA TYR A 189 2.87 5.47 -1.06
C TYR A 189 2.33 5.21 0.35
N VAL A 190 2.71 6.11 1.26
CA VAL A 190 2.21 6.16 2.63
C VAL A 190 1.85 7.58 3.03
N VAL A 191 0.94 7.74 3.99
CA VAL A 191 0.64 9.04 4.64
C VAL A 191 0.70 8.86 6.15
N LEU A 192 1.43 9.73 6.84
CA LEU A 192 1.75 9.59 8.25
C LEU A 192 1.42 10.86 9.04
N ARG A 193 0.85 10.70 10.24
CA ARG A 193 0.79 11.73 11.30
C ARG A 193 1.09 11.05 12.63
N CYS A 194 2.06 11.56 13.39
CA CYS A 194 2.49 11.00 14.68
C CYS A 194 2.89 9.51 14.62
N CYS A 195 3.33 9.01 13.46
CA CYS A 195 3.78 7.63 13.29
C CYS A 195 5.05 7.57 12.46
N SER A 196 6.04 6.85 12.95
CA SER A 196 7.20 6.42 12.17
C SER A 196 6.91 5.08 11.50
N VAL A 197 7.62 4.77 10.41
CA VAL A 197 7.54 3.46 9.77
C VAL A 197 8.91 2.90 9.43
N GLU A 198 9.06 1.59 9.63
CA GLU A 198 10.13 0.79 9.03
C GLU A 198 9.57 0.13 7.77
N THR A 199 10.23 0.26 6.62
CA THR A 199 9.68 -0.21 5.35
C THR A 199 10.44 -1.42 4.84
N ASN A 200 9.71 -2.36 4.24
CA ASN A 200 10.27 -3.46 3.46
C ASN A 200 9.61 -3.48 2.08
N PHE A 201 10.34 -3.09 1.04
CA PHE A 201 9.88 -3.16 -0.35
C PHE A 201 9.96 -4.57 -0.97
N GLY A 202 9.97 -5.60 -0.12
CA GLY A 202 9.95 -6.99 -0.55
C GLY A 202 11.32 -7.63 -0.76
N ASN A 203 12.40 -6.97 -0.34
CA ASN A 203 13.78 -7.47 -0.46
C ASN A 203 14.01 -8.80 0.30
N ASN A 204 13.24 -9.09 1.36
CA ASN A 204 13.44 -10.24 2.25
C ASN A 204 12.15 -11.01 2.58
N LEU A 205 11.14 -11.01 1.71
CA LEU A 205 9.88 -11.68 2.02
C LEU A 205 10.07 -13.19 2.09
N LEU A 206 9.86 -13.75 3.29
CA LEU A 206 9.79 -15.19 3.50
C LEU A 206 8.51 -15.76 2.86
N LEU A 207 8.57 -17.05 2.53
CA LEU A 207 7.54 -17.86 1.86
C LEU A 207 6.08 -17.80 2.39
N PRO A 208 5.75 -17.47 3.67
CA PRO A 208 4.35 -17.53 4.15
C PRO A 208 3.36 -16.70 3.34
N PHE A 209 3.80 -15.59 2.74
CA PHE A 209 2.93 -14.65 2.01
C PHE A 209 2.51 -15.13 0.63
N VAL A 210 3.37 -15.92 -0.03
CA VAL A 210 3.05 -16.57 -1.31
C VAL A 210 1.79 -17.43 -1.15
N SER A 211 1.59 -18.06 0.01
CA SER A 211 0.41 -18.91 0.28
C SER A 211 -0.91 -18.14 0.35
N ILE A 212 -0.91 -16.89 0.84
CA ILE A 212 -2.12 -16.07 1.01
C ILE A 212 -2.60 -15.55 -0.34
N ALA A 213 -1.68 -14.97 -1.11
CA ALA A 213 -1.97 -14.51 -2.46
C ALA A 213 -2.46 -15.68 -3.33
N TRP A 214 -1.86 -16.86 -3.20
CA TRP A 214 -2.32 -18.08 -3.87
C TRP A 214 -3.75 -18.49 -3.52
N LYS A 215 -4.13 -18.47 -2.23
CA LYS A 215 -5.49 -18.82 -1.81
C LYS A 215 -6.52 -17.89 -2.46
N GLN A 216 -6.21 -16.60 -2.54
CA GLN A 216 -7.09 -15.61 -3.13
C GLN A 216 -7.20 -15.76 -4.66
N THR A 217 -6.08 -16.01 -5.33
CA THR A 217 -6.07 -16.34 -6.76
C THR A 217 -6.91 -17.59 -7.04
N LEU A 218 -6.80 -18.64 -6.21
CA LEU A 218 -7.61 -19.85 -6.35
C LEU A 218 -9.10 -19.59 -6.14
N GLU A 219 -9.50 -18.76 -5.17
CA GLU A 219 -10.91 -18.40 -4.99
C GLU A 219 -11.48 -17.64 -6.19
N ILE A 220 -10.69 -16.75 -6.80
CA ILE A 220 -11.08 -16.02 -8.01
C ILE A 220 -11.27 -17.02 -9.17
N ILE A 221 -10.29 -17.89 -9.41
CA ILE A 221 -10.35 -18.94 -10.45
C ILE A 221 -11.55 -19.86 -10.21
N TRP A 222 -11.79 -20.31 -8.98
CA TRP A 222 -12.90 -21.21 -8.65
C TRP A 222 -14.26 -20.57 -8.91
N ARG A 223 -14.45 -19.29 -8.56
CA ARG A 223 -15.70 -18.56 -8.87
C ARG A 223 -15.98 -18.51 -10.37
N GLN A 224 -14.94 -18.36 -11.19
CA GLN A 224 -15.06 -18.32 -12.64
C GLN A 224 -15.43 -19.68 -13.23
N ILE A 225 -14.78 -20.76 -12.75
CA ILE A 225 -15.13 -22.13 -13.14
C ILE A 225 -16.59 -22.43 -12.80
N LEU A 226 -17.07 -22.00 -11.63
CA LEU A 226 -18.46 -22.17 -11.23
C LEU A 226 -19.42 -21.42 -12.17
N LEU A 227 -19.12 -20.15 -12.49
CA LEU A 227 -19.91 -19.35 -13.43
C LEU A 227 -19.99 -20.03 -14.81
N PHE A 228 -18.86 -20.51 -15.33
CA PHE A 228 -18.82 -21.18 -16.63
C PHE A 228 -19.64 -22.47 -16.66
N MET A 229 -19.60 -23.27 -15.58
CA MET A 229 -20.40 -24.50 -15.48
C MET A 229 -21.91 -24.23 -15.32
N THR A 230 -22.31 -23.14 -14.67
CA THR A 230 -23.73 -22.76 -14.56
C THR A 230 -24.34 -22.28 -15.87
N PHE A 231 -23.54 -21.73 -16.80
CA PHE A 231 -24.03 -21.31 -18.12
C PHE A 231 -24.23 -22.49 -19.11
N HIS A 232 -23.63 -23.65 -18.86
CA HIS A 232 -23.76 -24.84 -19.73
C HIS A 232 -24.82 -25.84 -19.25
N THR A 233 -25.50 -25.57 -18.14
CA THR A 233 -26.58 -26.41 -17.61
C THR A 233 -27.98 -25.86 -17.89
N ILE A 234 -28.08 -24.72 -18.61
CA ILE A 234 -29.35 -24.04 -18.96
C ILE A 234 -29.63 -24.11 -20.48
N SER A 235 -28.88 -24.91 -21.25
CA SER A 235 -29.09 -25.13 -22.69
C SER A 235 -29.54 -26.55 -23.00
#